data_AF-A0A0M2LEZ3-F1
#
_entry.id   AF-A0A0M2LEZ3-F1
#
_cell.length_a   1.000
_cell.length_b   1.000
_cell.length_c   1.000
_cell.angle_alpha   90.00
_cell.angle_beta   90.00
_cell.angle_gamma   90.00
#
_symmetry.space_group_name_H-M   'P 1'
#
loop_
_entity.id
_entity.type
_entity.pdbx_description
1 polymer ?
#
loop_
_entity_poly.entity_id
_entity_poly.type
_entity_poly.pdbx_seq_one_letter_code
_entity_poly.pdbx_strand_id
1 'polypeptide(L)'
;MRIESIESGTIDGAAINPALVDFDEDTGWTPLVGRAVDVTFVAGFDPIPEDLVTLTLELAAGALGSPLGISREQAGGVSVTFTRTSGALLIGPGGPDEARLAPYRLGVLP
;
A
#
# COMPACT_ATOMS: atom_id res chain seq x y z
N MET A 1 9.31 -4.35 3.84
CA MET A 1 8.08 -5.03 4.28
C MET A 1 8.48 -6.49 4.38
N ARG A 2 8.16 -7.16 5.48
CA ARG A 2 8.53 -8.57 5.67
C ARG A 2 7.30 -9.40 5.94
N ILE A 3 7.35 -10.66 5.50
CA ILE A 3 6.38 -11.67 5.90
C ILE A 3 6.76 -12.13 7.30
N GLU A 4 5.82 -12.02 8.23
CA GLU A 4 6.02 -12.37 9.63
C GLU A 4 5.67 -13.84 9.89
N SER A 5 4.60 -14.33 9.27
CA SER A 5 4.18 -15.72 9.43
C SER A 5 3.22 -16.17 8.33
N ILE A 6 3.18 -17.49 8.11
CA ILE A 6 2.14 -18.16 7.31
C ILE A 6 1.07 -18.68 8.27
N GLU A 7 -0.19 -18.28 8.05
CA GLU A 7 -1.31 -18.70 8.89
C GLU A 7 -1.91 -20.02 8.42
N SER A 8 -2.00 -20.21 7.09
CA SER A 8 -2.52 -21.43 6.49
C SER A 8 -2.07 -21.56 5.04
N GLY A 9 -2.13 -22.79 4.53
CA GLY A 9 -1.98 -23.00 3.10
C GLY A 9 -2.64 -24.30 2.64
N THR A 10 -2.83 -24.41 1.33
CA THR A 10 -3.25 -25.64 0.66
C THR A 10 -2.35 -25.93 -0.53
N ILE A 11 -2.13 -27.22 -0.78
CA ILE A 11 -1.48 -27.71 -2.01
C ILE A 11 -2.45 -28.67 -2.67
N ASP A 12 -2.89 -28.35 -3.88
CA ASP A 12 -3.83 -29.16 -4.66
C ASP A 12 -5.10 -29.54 -3.87
N GLY A 13 -5.57 -28.61 -3.01
CA GLY A 13 -6.74 -28.78 -2.15
C GLY A 13 -6.48 -29.51 -0.82
N ALA A 14 -5.27 -30.01 -0.57
CA ALA A 14 -4.88 -30.60 0.71
C ALA A 14 -4.30 -29.53 1.64
N ALA A 15 -4.80 -29.45 2.88
CA ALA A 15 -4.28 -28.53 3.88
C ALA A 15 -2.85 -28.91 4.28
N ILE A 16 -1.96 -27.92 4.34
CA ILE A 16 -0.60 -28.09 4.83
C ILE A 16 -0.45 -27.51 6.22
N ASN A 17 0.49 -28.06 7.00
CA ASN A 17 0.85 -27.48 8.27
C ASN A 17 1.79 -26.28 8.03
N PRO A 18 1.37 -25.04 8.32
CA PRO A 18 2.15 -23.84 8.05
C PRO A 18 3.47 -23.81 8.83
N ALA A 19 3.55 -24.47 10.00
CA ALA A 19 4.77 -24.54 10.80
C ALA A 19 5.89 -25.37 10.16
N LEU A 20 5.59 -26.12 9.09
CA LEU A 20 6.58 -26.93 8.35
C LEU A 20 6.98 -26.27 7.02
N VAL A 21 6.42 -25.10 6.69
CA VAL A 21 6.71 -24.39 5.46
C VAL A 21 7.86 -23.43 5.70
N ASP A 22 8.99 -23.69 5.07
CA ASP A 22 10.09 -22.74 5.00
C ASP A 22 9.73 -21.61 4.02
N PHE A 23 10.08 -20.37 4.34
CA PHE A 23 9.78 -19.23 3.49
C PHE A 23 10.82 -18.12 3.63
N ASP A 24 11.08 -17.44 2.52
CA ASP A 24 11.88 -16.22 2.51
C ASP A 24 11.02 -15.05 3.05
N GLU A 25 11.42 -14.46 4.16
CA GLU A 25 10.70 -13.35 4.81
C GLU A 25 10.69 -12.07 3.98
N ASP A 26 11.67 -11.88 3.10
CA ASP A 26 11.84 -10.67 2.29
C ASP A 26 11.11 -10.80 0.94
N THR A 27 11.04 -12.00 0.35
CA THR A 27 10.41 -12.21 -0.97
C THR A 27 9.09 -12.99 -0.92
N GLY A 28 8.79 -13.64 0.20
CA GLY A 28 7.67 -14.58 0.32
C GLY A 28 7.81 -15.85 -0.50
N TRP A 29 9.02 -16.16 -0.96
CA TRP A 29 9.24 -17.36 -1.73
C TRP A 29 9.15 -18.57 -0.81
N THR A 30 8.35 -19.56 -1.21
CA THR A 30 8.20 -20.82 -0.49
C THR A 30 8.59 -21.96 -1.43
N PRO A 31 9.21 -23.05 -0.93
CA PRO A 31 9.54 -24.22 -1.73
C PRO A 31 8.32 -25.13 -1.95
N LEU A 32 7.09 -24.60 -1.80
CA LEU A 32 5.86 -25.35 -1.99
C LEU A 32 5.70 -25.74 -3.46
N VAL A 33 5.52 -27.03 -3.71
CA VAL A 33 5.37 -27.59 -5.05
C VAL A 33 4.00 -28.24 -5.21
N GLY A 34 3.27 -27.85 -6.26
CA GLY A 34 1.92 -28.31 -6.56
C GLY A 34 1.39 -27.64 -7.83
N ARG A 35 0.21 -28.06 -8.30
CA ARG A 35 -0.46 -27.38 -9.43
C ARG A 35 -1.17 -26.10 -8.98
N ALA A 36 -1.72 -26.11 -7.77
CA ALA A 36 -2.30 -24.94 -7.12
C ALA A 36 -1.81 -24.87 -5.67
N VAL A 37 -1.25 -23.72 -5.31
CA VAL A 37 -0.74 -23.44 -3.96
C VAL A 37 -1.40 -22.15 -3.48
N ASP A 38 -2.26 -22.25 -2.47
CA ASP A 38 -2.85 -21.09 -1.80
C ASP A 38 -2.15 -20.89 -0.46
N VAL A 39 -1.72 -19.67 -0.15
CA VAL A 39 -1.02 -19.34 1.10
C VAL A 39 -1.64 -18.07 1.70
N THR A 40 -2.02 -18.16 2.97
CA THR A 40 -2.43 -17.01 3.78
C THR A 40 -1.26 -16.63 4.68
N PHE A 41 -0.84 -15.37 4.64
CA PHE A 41 0.29 -14.88 5.42
C PHE A 41 0.02 -13.49 6.01
N VAL A 42 0.71 -13.19 7.10
CA VAL A 42 0.75 -11.85 7.71
C VAL A 42 2.04 -11.17 7.26
N ALA A 43 1.91 -9.97 6.70
CA ALA A 43 3.05 -9.18 6.28
C ALA A 43 2.83 -7.70 6.60
N GLY A 44 3.91 -7.03 6.97
CA GLY A 44 3.85 -5.64 7.37
C GLY A 44 5.19 -5.08 7.79
N PHE A 45 5.14 -3.91 8.40
CA PHE A 45 6.26 -3.34 9.13
C PHE A 45 5.85 -3.22 10.60
N ASP A 46 6.67 -3.78 11.49
CA ASP A 46 6.57 -3.55 12.93
C ASP A 46 7.98 -3.32 13.51
N PRO A 47 8.35 -2.09 13.92
CA PRO A 47 7.54 -0.88 13.88
C PRO A 47 7.40 -0.28 12.46
N ILE A 48 6.33 0.49 12.22
CA ILE A 48 6.12 1.21 10.96
C ILE A 48 7.18 2.31 10.80
N PRO A 49 7.88 2.40 9.65
CA PRO A 49 8.82 3.48 9.37
C PRO A 49 8.19 4.87 9.56
N GLU A 50 8.88 5.77 10.28
CA GLU A 50 8.37 7.11 10.59
C GLU A 50 7.99 7.92 9.34
N ASP A 51 8.74 7.76 8.24
CA ASP A 51 8.45 8.46 6.98
C ASP A 51 7.07 8.08 6.39
N LEU A 52 6.66 6.81 6.50
CA LEU A 52 5.34 6.37 6.07
C LEU A 52 4.24 6.91 6.97
N VAL A 53 4.50 7.00 8.28
CA VAL A 53 3.57 7.61 9.24
C VAL A 53 3.36 9.08 8.90
N THR A 54 4.43 9.84 8.70
CA THR A 54 4.37 11.25 8.34
C THR A 54 3.63 11.47 7.02
N LEU A 55 3.97 10.71 5.97
CA LEU A 55 3.30 10.81 4.67
C LEU A 55 1.80 10.54 4.79
N THR A 56 1.42 9.52 5.57
CA THR A 56 0.00 9.16 5.77
C THR A 56 -0.75 10.27 6.52
N LEU A 57 -0.12 10.90 7.52
CA LEU A 57 -0.70 12.03 8.25
C LEU A 57 -0.86 13.26 7.36
N GLU A 58 0.13 13.57 6.52
CA GLU A 58 0.07 14.66 5.54
C GLU A 58 -1.07 14.44 4.54
N LEU A 59 -1.21 13.21 4.04
CA LEU A 59 -2.30 12.83 3.13
C LEU A 59 -3.66 12.97 3.80
N ALA A 60 -3.80 12.47 5.04
CA ALA A 60 -5.03 12.56 5.82
C ALA A 60 -5.39 14.02 6.15
N ALA A 61 -4.40 14.86 6.49
CA ALA A 61 -4.60 16.29 6.72
C ALA A 61 -5.07 17.01 5.44
N GLY A 62 -4.47 16.68 4.29
CA GLY A 62 -4.89 17.19 2.99
C GLY A 62 -6.32 16.80 2.62
N ALA A 63 -6.73 15.57 2.95
CA ALA A 63 -8.11 15.11 2.77
C ALA A 63 -9.09 15.81 3.73
N LEU A 64 -8.71 15.99 5.00
CA LEU A 64 -9.51 16.66 6.02
C LEU A 64 -9.73 18.14 5.72
N GLY A 65 -8.76 18.81 5.09
CA GLY A 65 -8.86 20.21 4.68
C GLY A 65 -9.89 20.48 3.56
N SER A 66 -10.38 19.45 2.87
CA SER A 66 -11.38 19.58 1.82
C SER A 66 -12.38 18.42 1.82
N PRO A 67 -13.24 18.31 2.85
CA PRO A 67 -14.02 17.10 3.13
C PRO A 67 -15.21 16.85 2.18
N LEU A 68 -15.58 17.79 1.29
CA LEU A 68 -16.73 17.63 0.40
C LEU A 68 -16.45 18.26 -0.97
N GLY A 69 -16.65 17.49 -2.03
CA GLY A 69 -16.50 17.87 -3.44
C GLY A 69 -17.50 18.95 -3.87
N ILE A 70 -17.31 20.17 -3.39
CA ILE A 70 -18.01 21.36 -3.89
C ILE A 70 -17.20 21.91 -5.06
N SER A 71 -17.65 21.59 -6.27
CA SER A 71 -16.96 21.91 -7.53
C SER A 71 -17.26 23.31 -8.06
N ARG A 72 -18.25 24.03 -7.51
CA ARG A 72 -18.65 25.37 -7.98
C ARG A 72 -19.56 26.07 -6.98
N GLU A 73 -19.20 27.30 -6.60
CA GLU A 73 -20.14 28.28 -6.06
C GLU A 73 -20.14 29.48 -7.01
N GLN A 74 -21.32 29.89 -7.48
CA GLN A 74 -21.49 31.07 -8.33
C GLN A 74 -22.37 32.08 -7.60
N ALA A 75 -21.80 33.23 -7.25
CA ALA A 75 -22.53 34.38 -6.78
C ALA A 75 -22.32 35.55 -7.76
N GLY A 76 -23.40 35.98 -8.43
CA GLY A 76 -23.48 37.32 -9.04
C GLY A 76 -22.54 37.65 -10.22
N GLY A 77 -21.95 36.67 -10.91
CA GLY A 77 -21.21 36.90 -12.16
C GLY A 77 -19.69 37.00 -12.04
N VAL A 78 -19.11 36.78 -10.85
CA VAL A 78 -17.66 36.61 -10.67
C VAL A 78 -17.35 35.12 -10.57
N SER A 79 -16.54 34.60 -11.51
CA SER A 79 -16.06 33.21 -11.45
C SER A 79 -14.72 33.19 -10.71
N VAL A 80 -14.71 32.62 -9.51
CA VAL A 80 -13.47 32.29 -8.80
C VAL A 80 -13.18 30.82 -9.03
N THR A 81 -12.12 30.52 -9.80
CA THR A 81 -11.68 29.15 -10.03
C THR A 81 -10.72 28.74 -8.92
N PHE A 82 -11.18 27.90 -8.00
CA PHE A 82 -10.31 27.24 -7.04
C PHE A 82 -9.89 25.89 -7.60
N THR A 83 -8.66 25.79 -8.12
CA THR A 83 -8.08 24.48 -8.44
C THR A 83 -7.66 23.82 -7.13
N ARG A 84 -8.39 22.78 -6.70
CA ARG A 84 -8.01 21.96 -5.54
C ARG A 84 -7.43 20.63 -6.00
N THR A 85 -6.18 20.35 -5.63
CA THR A 85 -5.64 19.00 -5.54
C THR A 85 -6.04 18.45 -4.16
N SER A 86 -7.14 17.68 -4.10
CA SER A 86 -7.54 17.02 -2.86
C SER A 86 -6.60 15.85 -2.60
N GLY A 87 -5.84 15.86 -1.49
CA GLY A 87 -5.20 14.70 -0.86
C GLY A 87 -4.70 13.60 -1.79
N ALA A 88 -4.22 13.95 -2.97
CA ALA A 88 -3.81 13.02 -4.00
C ALA A 88 -2.30 12.99 -3.88
N LEU A 89 -1.78 11.78 -3.70
CA LEU A 89 -0.35 11.56 -3.76
C LEU A 89 0.18 12.24 -5.02
N LEU A 90 1.25 13.01 -4.87
CA LEU A 90 1.95 13.64 -5.99
C LEU A 90 2.80 12.57 -6.69
N ILE A 91 2.15 11.55 -7.29
CA ILE A 91 2.78 10.39 -7.96
C ILE A 91 3.14 10.71 -9.43
N GLY A 92 3.26 11.98 -9.80
CA GLY A 92 3.82 12.35 -11.09
C GLY A 92 5.31 11.99 -11.15
N PRO A 93 5.90 11.70 -12.33
CA PRO A 93 7.33 11.41 -12.46
C PRO A 93 8.18 12.49 -11.79
N GLY A 94 8.91 12.12 -10.73
CA GLY A 94 9.76 13.06 -9.97
C GLY A 94 9.02 13.85 -8.89
N GLY A 95 7.81 13.45 -8.53
CA GLY A 95 7.05 14.03 -7.43
C GLY A 95 7.67 13.71 -6.06
N PRO A 96 7.50 14.60 -5.06
CA PRO A 96 8.10 14.43 -3.73
C PRO A 96 7.62 13.16 -3.01
N ASP A 97 6.36 12.77 -3.22
CA ASP A 97 5.79 11.55 -2.61
C ASP A 97 6.29 10.28 -3.31
N GLU A 98 6.56 10.35 -4.62
CA GLU A 98 7.12 9.21 -5.36
C GLU A 98 8.52 8.86 -4.84
N ALA A 99 9.36 9.85 -4.58
CA ALA A 99 10.71 9.63 -4.05
C ALA A 99 10.69 8.99 -2.65
N ARG A 100 9.74 9.39 -1.79
CA ARG A 100 9.55 8.82 -0.45
C ARG A 100 9.02 7.39 -0.49
N LEU A 101 8.16 7.08 -1.46
CA LEU A 101 7.59 5.74 -1.64
C LEU A 101 8.50 4.78 -2.42
N ALA A 102 9.51 5.27 -3.14
CA ALA A 102 10.38 4.46 -3.98
C ALA A 102 11.04 3.27 -3.24
N PRO A 103 11.54 3.40 -1.99
CA PRO A 103 12.11 2.28 -1.24
C PRO A 103 11.09 1.20 -0.84
N TYR A 104 9.80 1.53 -0.86
CA TYR A 104 8.71 0.65 -0.42
C TYR A 104 7.96 -0.01 -1.58
N ARG A 105 8.37 0.26 -2.83
CA ARG A 105 7.78 -0.39 -4.00
C ARG A 105 8.09 -1.89 -3.97
N LEU A 106 7.07 -2.70 -4.21
CA LEU A 106 7.27 -4.11 -4.50
C LEU A 106 8.10 -4.21 -5.79
N GLY A 107 9.24 -4.89 -5.72
CA GLY A 107 10.05 -5.17 -6.89
C GLY A 107 9.23 -5.98 -7.90
N VAL A 108 9.47 -5.75 -9.19
CA VAL A 108 8.94 -6.63 -10.23
C VAL A 108 9.76 -7.91 -10.16
N LEU A 109 9.13 -9.03 -9.79
CA LEU A 109 9.73 -10.36 -9.94
C LEU A 109 9.98 -10.61 -11.44
N PRO A 110 11.16 -11.16 -11.82
CA PRO A 110 11.47 -11.48 -13.22
C PRO A 110 10.54 -12.54 -13.81
#